data_AF-A0A0C9SN82-F1
#
_entry.id   AF-A0A0C9SN82-F1
#
_cell.length_a   1.000
_cell.length_b   1.000
_cell.length_c   1.000
_cell.angle_alpha   90.00
_cell.angle_beta   90.00
_cell.angle_gamma   90.00
#
_symmetry.space_group_name_H-M   'P 1'
#
loop_
_entity.id
_entity.type
_entity.pdbx_description
1 polymer ?
#
loop_
_entity_poly.entity_id
_entity_poly.type
_entity_poly.pdbx_seq_one_letter_code
_entity_poly.pdbx_strand_id
1 'polypeptide(L)'
;EKEELEEVVKQKEKRLLRLQQVFTAKSAEFREAIASILGLKLAFYPNGQVRVTSIYDLSASFVFQPLSKSGTGGDGARMQLIAQGEGGPQDLPQLMHYWVEEEQCIPGFLASVTLECYDKSKREDSGGLNET
;
A
#
# COMPACT_ATOMS: atom_id res chain seq x y z
N GLU A 1 21.50 29.12 33.09
CA GLU A 1 20.47 28.09 33.35
C GLU A 1 19.22 28.20 32.47
N LYS A 2 18.35 29.21 32.58
CA LYS A 2 17.11 29.27 31.76
C LYS A 2 17.36 29.36 30.25
N GLU A 3 18.26 30.23 29.81
CA GLU A 3 18.63 30.36 28.39
C GLU A 3 19.33 29.10 27.83
N GLU A 4 20.19 28.46 28.63
CA GLU A 4 20.86 27.21 28.23
C GLU A 4 19.85 26.06 28.06
N LEU A 5 18.85 25.97 28.94
CA LEU A 5 17.76 25.01 28.79
C LEU A 5 16.93 25.31 27.53
N GLU A 6 16.62 26.57 27.25
CA GLU A 6 15.89 26.99 26.04
C GLU A 6 16.67 26.67 24.75
N GLU A 7 17.98 26.88 24.73
CA GLU A 7 18.82 26.47 23.61
C GLU A 7 18.83 24.95 23.40
N VAL A 8 18.96 24.18 24.48
CA VAL A 8 18.94 22.70 24.41
C VAL A 8 17.59 22.19 23.90
N VAL A 9 16.47 22.77 24.34
CA VAL A 9 15.13 22.43 23.85
C VAL A 9 15.04 22.74 22.35
N LYS A 10 15.44 23.94 21.92
CA LYS A 10 15.42 24.34 20.51
C LYS A 10 16.27 23.43 19.63
N GLN A 11 17.43 22.99 20.11
CA GLN A 11 18.28 22.03 19.39
C GLN A 11 17.60 20.65 19.26
N LYS A 12 16.94 20.17 20.32
CA LYS A 12 16.19 18.91 20.30
C LYS A 12 15.01 18.95 19.33
N GLU A 13 14.23 20.04 19.35
CA GLU A 13 13.10 20.24 18.43
C GLU A 13 13.58 20.29 16.98
N LYS A 14 14.66 21.02 16.69
CA LYS A 14 15.26 21.05 15.35
C LYS A 14 15.71 19.67 14.88
N ARG A 15 16.30 18.87 15.76
CA ARG A 15 16.71 17.49 15.45
C ARG A 15 15.51 16.60 15.20
N LEU A 16 14.46 16.71 16.00
CA LEU A 16 13.21 15.96 15.84
C LEU A 16 12.52 16.30 14.51
N LEU A 17 12.43 17.60 14.17
CA LEU A 17 11.88 18.06 12.90
C LEU A 17 12.65 17.47 11.71
N ARG A 18 13.99 17.53 11.76
CA ARG A 18 14.84 16.96 10.70
C ARG A 18 14.64 15.45 10.56
N LEU A 19 14.50 14.73 11.68
CA LEU A 19 14.25 13.29 11.65
C LEU A 19 12.90 12.96 11.01
N GLN A 20 11.85 13.70 11.35
CA GLN A 20 10.52 13.56 10.75
C GLN A 20 10.55 13.84 9.24
N GLN A 21 11.27 14.88 8.81
CA GLN A 21 11.43 15.21 7.39
C GLN A 21 12.13 14.10 6.62
N VAL A 22 13.25 13.57 7.14
CA VAL A 22 13.99 12.47 6.51
C VAL A 22 13.14 11.20 6.45
N PHE A 23 12.44 10.87 7.53
CA PHE A 23 11.55 9.71 7.56
C PHE A 23 10.41 9.82 6.54
N THR A 24 9.80 11.00 6.44
CA THR A 24 8.72 11.28 5.48
C THR A 24 9.22 11.16 4.05
N ALA A 25 10.39 11.76 3.74
CA ALA A 25 10.98 11.70 2.41
C ALA A 25 11.31 10.26 1.99
N LYS A 26 11.96 9.49 2.87
CA LYS A 26 12.30 8.08 2.59
C LYS A 26 11.06 7.19 2.46
N SER A 27 10.00 7.48 3.22
CA SER A 27 8.72 6.77 3.11
C SER A 27 7.98 7.11 1.81
N ALA A 28 8.17 8.31 1.25
CA ALA A 28 7.65 8.66 -0.06
C ALA A 28 8.41 7.89 -1.16
N GLU A 29 9.74 7.93 -1.13
CA GLU A 29 10.61 7.18 -2.06
C GLU A 29 10.28 5.67 -2.07
N PHE A 30 10.09 5.07 -0.89
CA PHE A 30 9.68 3.67 -0.80
C PHE A 30 8.34 3.39 -1.49
N ARG A 31 7.34 4.24 -1.30
CA ARG A 31 6.03 4.09 -1.95
C ARG A 31 6.11 4.26 -3.46
N GLU A 32 6.93 5.19 -3.94
CA GLU A 32 7.17 5.41 -5.36
C GLU A 32 7.88 4.21 -6.00
N ALA A 33 8.88 3.64 -5.33
CA ALA A 33 9.56 2.44 -5.80
C ALA A 33 8.60 1.24 -5.91
N ILE A 34 7.75 1.01 -4.91
CA ILE A 34 6.75 -0.06 -4.94
C ILE A 34 5.74 0.16 -6.08
N ALA A 35 5.27 1.40 -6.27
CA ALA A 35 4.36 1.72 -7.37
C ALA A 35 5.00 1.45 -8.73
N SER A 36 6.28 1.79 -8.90
CA SER A 36 6.98 1.59 -10.17
C SER A 36 7.34 0.12 -10.44
N ILE A 37 7.63 -0.68 -9.41
CA ILE A 37 8.11 -2.07 -9.57
C ILE A 37 6.95 -3.05 -9.60
N LEU A 38 5.98 -2.89 -8.70
CA LEU A 38 4.87 -3.83 -8.52
C LEU A 38 3.56 -3.34 -9.12
N GLY A 39 3.47 -2.08 -9.55
CA GLY A 39 2.21 -1.52 -10.04
C GLY A 39 1.19 -1.22 -8.93
N LEU A 40 1.64 -1.03 -7.70
CA LEU A 40 0.77 -0.87 -6.53
C LEU A 40 1.09 0.40 -5.72
N LYS A 41 0.08 1.21 -5.44
CA LYS A 41 0.16 2.36 -4.52
C LYS A 41 -0.19 1.92 -3.11
N LEU A 42 0.69 2.21 -2.15
CA LEU A 42 0.48 1.90 -0.74
C LEU A 42 0.10 3.15 0.07
N ALA A 43 -0.91 3.01 0.93
CA ALA A 43 -1.26 3.99 1.95
C ALA A 43 -1.32 3.31 3.33
N PHE A 44 -0.48 3.78 4.25
CA PHE A 44 -0.39 3.26 5.62
C PHE A 44 -1.23 4.12 6.56
N TYR A 45 -2.09 3.48 7.36
CA TYR A 45 -2.94 4.16 8.34
C TYR A 45 -2.38 4.01 9.76
N PRO A 46 -2.67 4.96 10.68
CA PRO A 46 -2.18 4.91 12.06
C PRO A 46 -2.64 3.66 12.85
N ASN A 47 -3.76 3.05 12.47
CA ASN A 47 -4.27 1.82 13.08
C ASN A 47 -3.55 0.55 12.58
N GLY A 48 -2.49 0.70 11.76
CA GLY A 48 -1.72 -0.40 11.18
C GLY A 48 -2.32 -0.98 9.91
N GLN A 49 -3.47 -0.48 9.44
CA GLN A 49 -4.04 -0.91 8.17
C GLN A 49 -3.20 -0.40 6.99
N VAL A 50 -3.16 -1.18 5.93
CA VAL A 50 -2.48 -0.85 4.69
C VAL A 50 -3.48 -0.94 3.55
N ARG A 51 -3.72 0.18 2.86
CA ARG A 51 -4.46 0.17 1.61
C ARG A 51 -3.49 0.00 0.44
N VAL A 52 -3.81 -0.93 -0.42
CA VAL A 52 -3.12 -1.25 -1.67
C VAL A 52 -4.05 -0.88 -2.81
N THR A 53 -3.60 -0.04 -3.74
CA THR A 53 -4.41 0.39 -4.89
C THR A 53 -3.64 0.14 -6.18
N SER A 54 -4.28 -0.47 -7.18
CA SER A 54 -3.65 -0.69 -8.48
C SER A 54 -3.32 0.65 -9.17
N ILE A 55 -2.19 0.70 -9.89
CA ILE A 55 -1.90 1.87 -10.74
C ILE A 55 -2.71 1.87 -12.05
N TYR A 56 -3.22 0.70 -12.45
CA TYR A 56 -3.95 0.51 -13.72
C TYR A 56 -5.47 0.71 -13.56
N ASP A 57 -5.99 0.51 -12.35
CA ASP A 57 -7.39 0.74 -12.01
C ASP A 57 -7.46 1.33 -10.59
N LEU A 58 -7.74 2.63 -10.48
CA LEU A 58 -7.81 3.32 -9.18
C LEU A 58 -9.00 2.88 -8.32
N SER A 59 -10.01 2.24 -8.93
CA SER A 59 -11.13 1.65 -8.21
C SER A 59 -10.80 0.24 -7.67
N ALA A 60 -9.76 -0.41 -8.20
CA ALA A 60 -9.18 -1.64 -7.65
C ALA A 60 -8.30 -1.33 -6.43
N SER A 61 -8.92 -1.34 -5.25
CA SER A 61 -8.27 -1.03 -3.98
C SER A 61 -8.60 -2.07 -2.92
N PHE A 62 -7.63 -2.42 -2.08
CA PHE A 62 -7.75 -3.45 -1.05
C PHE A 62 -7.15 -2.96 0.26
N VAL A 63 -7.85 -3.17 1.38
CA VAL A 63 -7.37 -2.77 2.71
C VAL A 63 -7.03 -4.01 3.50
N PHE A 64 -5.80 -4.07 3.98
CA PHE A 64 -5.28 -5.15 4.79
C PHE A 64 -5.05 -4.69 6.23
N GLN A 65 -5.25 -5.59 7.18
CA GLN A 65 -5.00 -5.37 8.60
C GLN A 65 -4.09 -6.48 9.17
N PRO A 66 -3.16 -6.16 10.08
CA PRO A 66 -2.38 -7.16 10.78
C PRO A 66 -3.27 -8.06 11.66
N LEU A 67 -3.12 -9.38 11.55
CA LEU A 67 -3.82 -10.39 12.37
C LEU A 67 -3.35 -10.40 13.84
N SER A 68 -2.18 -9.83 14.12
CA SER A 68 -1.65 -9.69 15.48
C SER A 68 -1.14 -8.26 15.65
N LYS A 69 -1.41 -7.65 16.81
CA LYS A 69 -0.70 -6.43 17.22
C LYS A 69 0.76 -6.80 17.32
N SER A 70 1.57 -6.42 16.33
CA SER A 70 3.01 -6.70 16.27
C SER A 70 3.68 -6.32 17.59
N GLY A 71 3.84 -7.32 18.45
CA GLY A 71 4.48 -7.23 19.75
C GLY A 71 5.57 -8.28 19.78
N THR A 72 6.80 -7.85 19.48
CA THR A 72 8.04 -8.47 19.99
C THR A 72 8.46 -9.87 19.52
N GLY A 73 7.84 -10.46 18.49
CA GLY A 73 8.30 -11.74 17.91
C GLY A 73 8.54 -11.60 16.41
N GLY A 74 9.71 -11.98 15.92
CA GLY A 74 10.15 -11.85 14.51
C GLY A 74 9.41 -12.73 13.49
N ASP A 75 8.16 -13.11 13.78
CA ASP A 75 7.29 -13.75 12.80
C ASP A 75 6.55 -12.65 12.06
N GLY A 76 6.75 -12.57 10.74
CA GLY A 76 6.27 -11.47 9.90
C GLY A 76 4.77 -11.21 10.11
N ALA A 77 4.37 -9.93 10.10
CA ALA A 77 2.98 -9.54 10.29
C ALA A 77 2.09 -10.21 9.24
N ARG A 78 1.34 -11.26 9.62
CA ARG A 78 0.31 -11.83 8.76
C ARG A 78 -0.80 -10.80 8.56
N MET A 79 -1.10 -10.51 7.31
CA MET A 79 -2.12 -9.55 6.91
C MET A 79 -3.45 -10.28 6.63
N GLN A 80 -4.56 -9.60 6.84
CA GLN A 80 -5.90 -10.06 6.50
C GLN A 80 -6.60 -9.00 5.65
N LEU A 81 -7.22 -9.40 4.55
CA LEU A 81 -8.06 -8.52 3.74
C LEU A 81 -9.36 -8.21 4.49
N ILE A 82 -9.65 -6.92 4.69
CA ILE A 82 -10.82 -6.47 5.48
C ILE A 82 -11.78 -5.59 4.68
N ALA A 83 -11.32 -5.00 3.59
CA ALA A 83 -12.16 -4.20 2.71
C ALA A 83 -11.60 -4.21 1.29
N GLN A 84 -12.50 -4.06 0.32
CA GLN A 84 -12.19 -3.88 -1.09
C GLN A 84 -12.94 -2.67 -1.65
N GLY A 85 -12.40 -2.09 -2.71
CA GLY A 85 -13.04 -1.06 -3.52
C GLY A 85 -14.08 -1.66 -4.46
N GLU A 86 -14.67 -0.81 -5.28
CA GLU A 86 -15.73 -1.19 -6.22
C GLU A 86 -15.19 -1.66 -7.58
N GLY A 87 -13.88 -1.52 -7.81
CA GLY A 87 -13.21 -1.91 -9.04
C GLY A 87 -12.37 -3.17 -8.92
N GLY A 88 -11.54 -3.39 -9.93
CA GLY A 88 -10.76 -4.61 -10.08
C GLY A 88 -11.30 -5.52 -11.17
N PRO A 89 -10.82 -6.76 -11.21
CA PRO A 89 -11.19 -7.71 -12.24
C PRO A 89 -12.64 -8.21 -12.10
N GLN A 90 -13.23 -8.68 -13.20
CA GLN A 90 -14.62 -9.17 -13.18
C GLN A 90 -14.79 -10.39 -12.27
N ASP A 91 -13.78 -11.26 -12.24
CA ASP A 91 -13.78 -12.48 -11.43
C ASP A 91 -13.15 -12.26 -10.05
N LEU A 92 -13.11 -11.02 -9.56
CA LEU A 92 -12.54 -10.67 -8.26
C LEU A 92 -13.07 -11.54 -7.10
N PRO A 93 -14.38 -11.86 -6.99
CA PRO A 93 -14.87 -12.75 -5.94
C PRO A 93 -14.24 -14.15 -5.98
N GLN A 94 -14.01 -14.70 -7.18
CA GLN A 94 -13.38 -16.00 -7.35
C GLN A 94 -11.88 -15.95 -7.02
N LEU A 95 -11.19 -14.88 -7.43
CA LEU A 95 -9.78 -14.65 -7.05
C LEU A 95 -9.62 -14.54 -5.54
N MET A 96 -10.55 -13.87 -4.85
CA MET A 96 -10.52 -13.77 -3.39
C MET A 96 -10.74 -15.12 -2.74
N HIS A 97 -11.74 -15.89 -3.18
CA HIS A 97 -12.00 -17.21 -2.64
C HIS A 97 -10.76 -18.11 -2.76
N TYR A 98 -10.22 -18.23 -3.98
CA TYR A 98 -9.05 -19.08 -4.23
C TYR A 98 -7.80 -18.58 -3.49
N TRP A 99 -7.41 -17.32 -3.66
CA TRP A 99 -6.12 -16.86 -3.13
C TRP A 99 -6.16 -16.46 -1.66
N VAL A 100 -7.26 -15.90 -1.15
CA VAL A 100 -7.34 -15.37 0.21
C VAL A 100 -7.92 -16.41 1.17
N GLU A 101 -8.97 -17.14 0.75
CA GLU A 101 -9.65 -18.09 1.62
C GLU A 101 -9.02 -19.49 1.57
N GLU A 102 -8.76 -20.03 0.38
CA GLU A 102 -8.21 -21.38 0.21
C GLU A 102 -6.68 -21.39 0.38
N GLU A 103 -5.95 -20.65 -0.46
CA GLU A 103 -4.49 -20.68 -0.50
C GLU A 103 -3.82 -19.79 0.56
N GLN A 104 -4.57 -18.86 1.18
CA GLN A 104 -4.06 -17.87 2.14
C GLN A 104 -2.83 -17.10 1.64
N CYS A 105 -2.76 -16.84 0.33
CA CYS A 105 -1.63 -16.25 -0.37
C CYS A 105 -1.99 -14.86 -0.91
N ILE A 106 -1.85 -13.85 -0.05
CA ILE A 106 -2.02 -12.43 -0.42
C ILE A 106 -1.11 -12.01 -1.58
N PRO A 107 0.18 -12.43 -1.65
CA PRO A 107 1.01 -12.11 -2.80
C PRO A 107 0.46 -12.66 -4.13
N GLY A 108 -0.07 -13.89 -4.12
CA GLY A 108 -0.68 -14.52 -5.29
C GLY A 108 -1.96 -13.78 -5.74
N PHE A 109 -2.78 -13.38 -4.77
CA PHE A 109 -3.94 -12.53 -5.01
C PHE A 109 -3.56 -11.21 -5.69
N LEU A 110 -2.62 -10.45 -5.10
CA LEU A 110 -2.21 -9.14 -5.64
C LEU A 110 -1.54 -9.25 -7.00
N ALA A 111 -0.76 -10.29 -7.25
CA ALA A 111 -0.16 -10.54 -8.56
C ALA A 111 -1.23 -10.79 -9.63
N SER A 112 -2.22 -11.65 -9.33
CA SER A 112 -3.31 -11.98 -10.26
C SER A 112 -4.14 -10.74 -10.59
N VAL A 113 -4.56 -9.99 -9.56
CA VAL A 113 -5.32 -8.74 -9.74
C VAL A 113 -4.53 -7.71 -10.55
N THR A 114 -3.23 -7.55 -10.27
CA THR A 114 -2.38 -6.62 -11.02
C THR A 114 -2.32 -6.95 -12.50
N LEU A 115 -2.15 -8.23 -12.85
CA LEU A 115 -2.11 -8.68 -14.24
C LEU A 115 -3.44 -8.44 -14.95
N GLU A 116 -4.56 -8.76 -14.32
CA GLU A 116 -5.89 -8.54 -14.92
C GLU A 116 -6.23 -7.05 -15.08
N CYS A 117 -5.88 -6.22 -14.09
CA CYS A 117 -6.02 -4.77 -14.21
C CYS A 117 -5.15 -4.20 -15.33
N TYR A 118 -3.92 -4.70 -15.50
CA TYR A 118 -3.04 -4.29 -16.60
C TYR A 118 -3.63 -4.66 -17.97
N ASP A 119 -4.09 -5.90 -18.13
CA ASP A 119 -4.69 -6.37 -19.38
C ASP A 119 -5.96 -5.59 -19.73
N LYS A 120 -6.80 -5.29 -18.73
CA LYS A 120 -7.98 -4.43 -18.90
C LYS A 120 -7.58 -3.03 -19.36
N SER A 121 -6.64 -2.38 -18.66
CA SER A 121 -6.15 -1.05 -19.02
C SER A 121 -5.58 -1.01 -20.44
N LYS A 122 -4.85 -2.06 -20.86
CA LYS A 122 -4.35 -2.20 -22.24
C LYS A 122 -5.46 -2.30 -23.29
N ARG A 123 -6.53 -3.05 -23.01
CA ARG A 123 -7.68 -3.19 -23.92
C ARG A 123 -8.44 -1.87 -24.07
N GLU A 124 -8.62 -1.13 -22.97
CA GLU A 124 -9.25 0.19 -22.97
C GLU A 124 -8.40 1.21 -23.75
N ASP A 125 -7.09 1.23 -23.54
CA ASP A 125 -6.15 2.11 -24.24
C ASP A 125 -6.07 1.81 -25.75
N SER A 126 -6.13 0.52 -26.13
CA SER A 126 -6.15 0.10 -27.54
C SER A 126 -7.50 0.33 -28.23
N GLY A 127 -8.60 0.36 -27.46
CA GLY A 127 -9.95 0.61 -27.96
C GLY A 127 -10.20 2.09 -28.28
N GLY A 128 -9.57 3.02 -27.56
CA GLY A 128 -9.71 4.47 -27.76
C GLY A 128 -9.10 5.02 -29.07
N LEU A 129 -8.28 4.24 -29.77
CA LEU A 129 -7.67 4.62 -31.05
C LEU A 129 -8.53 4.33 -32.28
N ASN A 130 -9.66 3.61 -32.12
CA ASN A 130 -10.53 3.21 -33.24
C ASN A 130 -11.86 4.01 -33.32
N GLU A 131 -12.05 5.04 -32.48
CA GLU A 131 -13.29 5.84 -32.42
C GLU A 131 -13.09 7.34 -32.72
N THR A 132 -12.03 7.72 -33.45
CA THR A 132 -11.86 9.07 -34.04
C THR A 132 -11.54 9.01 -35.51
#